data_AF-A0A959SUJ6-F1
#
_entry.id   AF-A0A959SUJ6-F1
#
_cell.length_a   1.000
_cell.length_b   1.000
_cell.length_c   1.000
_cell.angle_alpha   90.00
_cell.angle_beta   90.00
_cell.angle_gamma   90.00
#
_symmetry.space_group_name_H-M   'P 1'
#
loop_
_entity.id
_entity.type
_entity.pdbx_description
1 polymer ?
#
loop_
_entity_poly.entity_id
_entity_poly.type
_entity_poly.pdbx_seq_one_letter_code
_entity_poly.pdbx_strand_id
1 'polypeptide(L)'
;FPFDYIIVETVGVGQSEIEIAGLADVTAVVLVPEAGDEVQTMKAGLMEIADIFVVNKSDRPEADVFVRHLKQMLAPSFSKHYHEVPVIKTVAATGEGIDELFGTIMNQTQKSHIDDKKFWLLAERAFYLIEQKRMKDISKSALKKDIEKCWQRGNFNLYKFILEK
;
A
#
# COMPACT_ATOMS: atom_id res chain seq x y z
N PHE A 1 14.11 -4.81 9.21
CA PHE A 1 13.07 -5.54 9.94
C PHE A 1 12.06 -6.03 8.91
N PRO A 2 11.72 -7.32 8.86
CA PRO A 2 10.59 -7.77 8.05
C PRO A 2 9.31 -7.28 8.74
N PHE A 3 8.57 -6.41 8.09
CA PHE A 3 7.22 -6.03 8.49
C PHE A 3 6.25 -6.75 7.56
N ASP A 4 5.24 -7.41 8.13
CA ASP A 4 4.21 -8.09 7.34
C ASP A 4 3.16 -7.11 6.81
N TYR A 5 2.98 -5.98 7.51
CA TYR A 5 2.02 -4.93 7.17
C TYR A 5 2.69 -3.56 7.21
N ILE A 6 2.37 -2.72 6.23
CA ILE A 6 2.78 -1.32 6.16
C ILE A 6 1.50 -0.48 6.08
N ILE A 7 1.29 0.38 7.07
CA ILE A 7 0.17 1.31 7.09
C ILE A 7 0.72 2.68 6.73
N VAL A 8 0.10 3.32 5.73
CA VAL A 8 0.42 4.68 5.31
C VAL A 8 -0.78 5.57 5.61
N GLU A 9 -0.59 6.57 6.46
CA GLU A 9 -1.59 7.58 6.79
C GLU A 9 -1.27 8.89 6.08
N THR A 10 -2.29 9.57 5.54
CA THR A 10 -2.13 10.89 4.92
C THR A 10 -2.29 11.98 5.97
N VAL A 11 -1.57 13.09 5.81
CA VAL A 11 -1.54 14.18 6.82
C VAL A 11 -2.63 15.25 6.58
N GLY A 12 -3.44 15.13 5.51
CA GLY A 12 -4.51 16.09 5.20
C GLY A 12 -5.06 15.98 3.78
N VAL A 13 -5.88 16.97 3.39
CA VAL A 13 -6.55 17.07 2.08
C VAL A 13 -5.69 17.78 1.02
N GLY A 14 -5.30 17.08 -0.04
CA GLY A 14 -4.39 17.50 -1.11
C GLY A 14 -4.51 16.63 -2.38
N GLN A 15 -3.46 16.63 -3.22
CA GLN A 15 -3.38 15.70 -4.37
C GLN A 15 -2.68 14.38 -4.02
N SER A 16 -2.06 14.30 -2.85
CA SER A 16 -1.25 13.15 -2.42
C SER A 16 -2.10 11.91 -2.13
N GLU A 17 -3.39 12.07 -1.84
CA GLU A 17 -4.28 10.98 -1.46
C GLU A 17 -4.67 10.11 -2.66
N ILE A 18 -4.76 10.71 -3.85
CA ILE A 18 -4.98 9.96 -5.10
C ILE A 18 -3.72 9.15 -5.46
N GLU A 19 -2.53 9.71 -5.22
CA GLU A 19 -1.26 9.00 -5.45
C GLU A 19 -1.09 7.80 -4.51
N ILE A 20 -1.48 7.96 -3.23
CA ILE A 20 -1.37 6.89 -2.23
C ILE A 20 -2.29 5.72 -2.57
N ALA A 21 -3.50 5.96 -3.08
CA ALA A 21 -4.37 4.88 -3.51
C ALA A 21 -3.81 4.06 -4.68
N GLY A 22 -2.97 4.67 -5.53
CA GLY A 22 -2.26 3.95 -6.59
C GLY A 22 -1.10 3.08 -6.09
N LEU A 23 -0.64 3.28 -4.85
CA LEU A 23 0.50 2.58 -4.27
C LEU A 23 0.07 1.48 -3.28
N ALA A 24 -1.04 1.67 -2.58
CA ALA A 24 -1.52 0.74 -1.55
C ALA A 24 -2.25 -0.47 -2.17
N ASP A 25 -2.11 -1.64 -1.54
CA ASP A 25 -2.89 -2.83 -1.92
C ASP A 25 -4.38 -2.69 -1.59
N VAL A 26 -4.69 -1.91 -0.53
CA VAL A 26 -6.04 -1.59 -0.05
C VAL A 26 -6.05 -0.17 0.47
N THR A 27 -7.02 0.63 0.03
CA THR A 27 -7.22 2.01 0.51
C THR A 27 -8.47 2.11 1.37
N ALA A 28 -8.32 2.53 2.63
CA ALA A 28 -9.43 2.78 3.53
C ALA A 28 -9.64 4.29 3.74
N VAL A 29 -10.86 4.78 3.52
CA VAL A 29 -11.24 6.17 3.81
C VAL A 29 -11.98 6.21 5.14
N VAL A 30 -11.41 6.93 6.11
CA VAL A 30 -11.96 7.06 7.47
C VAL A 30 -12.71 8.38 7.61
N LEU A 31 -13.97 8.28 8.01
CA LEU A 31 -14.93 9.38 8.16
C LEU A 31 -15.49 9.39 9.59
N VAL A 32 -16.15 10.48 9.95
CA VAL A 32 -16.95 10.59 11.18
C VAL A 32 -18.38 11.03 10.84
N PRO A 33 -19.40 10.72 11.66
CA PRO A 33 -20.80 11.04 11.35
C PRO A 33 -21.06 12.52 11.03
N GLU A 34 -20.33 13.44 11.66
CA GLU A 34 -20.48 14.88 11.46
C GLU A 34 -19.86 15.40 10.15
N ALA A 35 -19.19 14.54 9.39
CA ALA A 35 -18.55 14.89 8.11
C ALA A 35 -19.54 15.09 6.95
N GLY A 36 -20.84 15.23 7.22
CA GLY A 36 -21.90 15.29 6.19
C GLY A 36 -21.63 16.26 5.04
N ASP A 37 -21.20 17.49 5.35
CA ASP A 37 -20.84 18.50 4.34
C ASP A 37 -19.48 18.21 3.68
N GLU A 38 -18.54 17.62 4.42
CA GLU A 38 -17.23 17.22 3.91
C GLU A 38 -17.34 16.05 2.93
N VAL A 39 -18.31 15.16 3.09
CA VAL A 39 -18.59 14.03 2.18
C VAL A 39 -19.16 14.49 0.85
N GLN A 40 -19.98 15.54 0.86
CA GLN A 40 -20.43 16.18 -0.38
C GLN A 40 -19.29 16.96 -1.05
N THR A 41 -18.36 17.50 -0.26
CA THR A 41 -17.18 18.24 -0.75
C THR A 41 -16.03 17.32 -1.15
N MET A 42 -16.01 16.08 -0.66
CA MET A 42 -15.06 15.04 -1.07
C MET A 42 -15.22 14.85 -2.58
N LYS A 43 -14.20 15.32 -3.28
CA LYS A 43 -14.11 15.26 -4.73
C LYS A 43 -14.40 13.83 -5.17
N ALA A 44 -15.17 13.65 -6.23
CA ALA A 44 -15.52 12.35 -6.81
C ALA A 44 -14.33 11.35 -6.81
N GLY A 45 -13.11 11.84 -7.02
CA GLY A 45 -11.88 11.03 -6.96
C GLY A 45 -11.63 10.28 -5.64
N LEU A 46 -11.92 10.82 -4.46
CA LEU A 46 -11.74 10.09 -3.18
C LEU A 46 -12.78 8.95 -3.02
N MET A 47 -14.00 9.18 -3.51
CA MET A 47 -15.06 8.19 -3.48
C MET A 47 -14.80 7.03 -4.45
N GLU A 48 -14.06 7.30 -5.52
CA GLU A 48 -13.72 6.34 -6.57
C GLU A 48 -12.53 5.44 -6.22
N ILE A 49 -11.62 5.90 -5.35
CA ILE A 49 -10.39 5.16 -4.99
C ILE A 49 -10.51 4.33 -3.70
N ALA A 50 -11.60 4.48 -2.95
CA ALA A 50 -11.77 3.80 -1.68
C ALA A 50 -12.16 2.33 -1.89
N ASP A 51 -11.35 1.42 -1.37
CA ASP A 51 -11.71 0.00 -1.27
C ASP A 51 -12.62 -0.29 -0.07
N ILE A 52 -12.52 0.54 0.98
CA ILE A 52 -13.28 0.41 2.23
C ILE A 52 -13.58 1.80 2.75
N PHE A 53 -14.82 2.03 3.19
CA PHE A 53 -15.15 3.19 4.03
C PHE A 53 -15.26 2.78 5.49
N VAL A 54 -14.70 3.61 6.36
CA VAL A 54 -14.78 3.44 7.81
C VAL A 54 -15.49 4.64 8.39
N VAL A 55 -16.62 4.44 9.07
CA VAL A 55 -17.28 5.49 9.85
C VAL A 55 -16.87 5.31 11.30
N ASN A 56 -15.83 6.03 11.69
CA ASN A 56 -15.29 6.04 13.05
C ASN A 56 -16.11 6.97 13.95
N LYS A 57 -16.00 6.77 15.27
CA LYS A 57 -16.85 7.42 16.28
C LYS A 57 -18.33 7.13 16.07
N SER A 58 -18.64 5.88 15.71
CA SER A 58 -20.02 5.46 15.43
C SER A 58 -20.91 5.38 16.66
N ASP A 59 -20.36 5.62 17.85
CA ASP A 59 -21.08 5.86 19.11
C ASP A 59 -21.81 7.21 19.13
N ARG A 60 -21.47 8.12 18.21
CA ARG A 60 -22.09 9.45 18.13
C ARG A 60 -23.47 9.42 17.49
N PRO A 61 -24.33 10.41 17.82
CA PRO A 61 -25.64 10.55 17.17
C PRO A 61 -25.53 10.56 15.65
N GLU A 62 -26.57 10.07 14.98
CA GLU A 62 -26.71 10.08 13.53
C GLU A 62 -25.71 9.20 12.75
N ALA A 63 -24.81 8.46 13.41
CA ALA A 63 -23.89 7.53 12.73
C ALA A 63 -24.60 6.55 11.79
N ASP A 64 -25.73 5.98 12.20
CA ASP A 64 -26.53 5.07 11.36
C ASP A 64 -27.21 5.80 10.18
N VAL A 65 -27.60 7.06 10.36
CA VAL A 65 -28.16 7.88 9.29
C VAL A 65 -27.08 8.17 8.26
N PHE A 66 -25.90 8.57 8.72
CA PHE A 66 -24.74 8.85 7.89
C PHE A 66 -24.28 7.63 7.08
N VAL A 67 -24.18 6.45 7.71
CA VAL A 67 -23.84 5.20 7.02
C VAL A 67 -24.86 4.87 5.92
N ARG A 68 -26.16 5.05 6.19
CA ARG A 68 -27.20 4.83 5.16
C ARG A 68 -27.03 5.81 3.99
N HIS A 69 -26.78 7.07 4.27
CA HIS A 69 -26.57 8.09 3.24
C HIS A 69 -25.31 7.79 2.41
N LEU A 70 -24.19 7.43 3.05
CA LEU A 70 -22.96 7.05 2.37
C LEU A 70 -23.17 5.86 1.43
N LYS A 71 -23.85 4.80 1.89
CA LYS A 71 -24.20 3.64 1.05
C LYS A 71 -25.06 4.03 -0.16
N GLN A 72 -26.00 4.96 0.01
CA GLN A 72 -26.81 5.48 -1.09
C GLN A 72 -25.99 6.29 -2.09
N MET A 73 -24.99 7.06 -1.64
CA MET A 73 -24.09 7.81 -2.52
C MET A 73 -23.18 6.89 -3.34
N LEU A 74 -22.77 5.75 -2.77
CA LEU A 74 -21.95 4.76 -3.47
C LEU A 74 -22.77 3.95 -4.49
N ALA A 75 -24.07 3.76 -4.26
CA ALA A 75 -24.97 2.93 -5.08
C ALA A 75 -24.92 3.21 -6.61
N PRO A 76 -24.92 4.47 -7.10
CA PRO A 76 -24.89 4.80 -8.53
C PRO A 76 -23.57 4.49 -9.22
N SER A 77 -22.45 4.53 -8.49
CA SER A 77 -21.11 4.25 -9.00
C SER A 77 -20.90 2.76 -9.37
N PHE A 78 -21.78 1.86 -8.90
CA PHE A 78 -21.71 0.42 -9.15
C PHE A 78 -22.36 -0.06 -10.46
N SER A 79 -22.84 0.84 -11.32
CA SER A 79 -23.74 0.50 -12.43
C SER A 79 -23.09 -0.23 -13.62
N LYS A 80 -21.77 -0.49 -13.67
CA LYS A 80 -21.13 -1.11 -14.85
C LYS A 80 -20.03 -2.16 -14.60
N HIS A 81 -20.12 -2.90 -13.50
CA HIS A 81 -19.09 -3.79 -12.94
C HIS A 81 -18.26 -3.02 -11.92
N TYR A 82 -18.44 -3.32 -10.64
CA TYR A 82 -17.40 -3.44 -9.60
C TYR A 82 -18.11 -3.71 -8.27
N HIS A 83 -17.44 -4.43 -7.38
CA HIS A 83 -17.96 -4.90 -6.09
C HIS A 83 -18.54 -3.77 -5.22
N GLU A 84 -19.55 -4.09 -4.42
CA GLU A 84 -20.06 -3.18 -3.38
C GLU A 84 -18.92 -2.85 -2.40
N VAL A 85 -18.57 -1.57 -2.30
CA VAL A 85 -17.53 -1.08 -1.38
C VAL A 85 -18.06 -1.19 0.06
N PRO A 86 -17.42 -1.97 0.95
CA PRO A 86 -17.87 -2.14 2.32
C PRO A 86 -17.79 -0.82 3.12
N VAL A 87 -18.79 -0.60 3.97
CA VAL A 87 -18.84 0.51 4.94
C VAL A 87 -18.87 -0.08 6.34
N ILE A 88 -17.79 0.11 7.10
CA ILE A 88 -17.58 -0.48 8.44
C ILE A 88 -17.73 0.62 9.50
N LYS A 89 -18.50 0.36 10.55
CA LYS A 89 -18.61 1.27 11.71
C LYS A 89 -17.53 0.93 12.73
N THR A 90 -16.88 1.94 13.28
CA THR A 90 -15.87 1.74 14.33
C THR A 90 -15.98 2.76 15.45
N VAL A 91 -15.51 2.38 16.63
CA VAL A 91 -15.22 3.28 17.74
C VAL A 91 -13.78 3.04 18.16
N ALA A 92 -12.85 3.74 17.51
CA ALA A 92 -11.42 3.50 17.71
C ALA A 92 -10.97 3.64 19.17
N ALA A 93 -11.62 4.50 19.95
CA ALA A 93 -11.31 4.71 21.37
C ALA A 93 -11.61 3.48 22.25
N THR A 94 -12.57 2.65 21.85
CA THR A 94 -12.97 1.43 22.59
C THR A 94 -12.56 0.15 21.88
N GLY A 95 -12.11 0.24 20.63
CA GLY A 95 -11.75 -0.90 19.79
C GLY A 95 -12.94 -1.56 19.08
N GLU A 96 -14.15 -1.02 19.21
CA GLU A 96 -15.33 -1.58 18.55
C GLU A 96 -15.21 -1.50 17.02
N GLY A 97 -15.53 -2.60 16.34
CA GLY A 97 -15.49 -2.71 14.87
C GLY A 97 -14.09 -2.87 14.26
N ILE A 98 -13.02 -2.82 15.06
CA ILE A 98 -11.64 -2.95 14.54
C ILE A 98 -11.36 -4.35 13.99
N ASP A 99 -11.86 -5.41 14.64
CA ASP A 99 -11.70 -6.78 14.14
C ASP A 99 -12.44 -7.01 12.82
N GLU A 100 -13.64 -6.43 12.68
CA GLU A 100 -14.42 -6.47 11.42
C GLU A 100 -13.70 -5.72 10.31
N LEU A 101 -13.15 -4.54 10.62
CA LEU A 101 -12.34 -3.76 9.69
C LEU A 101 -11.11 -4.54 9.23
N PHE A 102 -10.36 -5.14 10.16
CA PHE A 102 -9.18 -5.95 9.84
C PHE A 102 -9.54 -7.15 8.95
N GLY A 103 -10.61 -7.89 9.28
CA GLY A 103 -11.09 -9.00 8.45
C GLY A 103 -11.45 -8.54 7.03
N THR A 104 -12.05 -7.36 6.90
CA THR A 104 -12.42 -6.77 5.61
C THR A 104 -11.18 -6.37 4.81
N ILE A 105 -10.17 -5.74 5.42
CA ILE A 105 -8.89 -5.40 4.77
C ILE A 105 -8.21 -6.67 4.25
N MET A 106 -8.15 -7.73 5.04
CA MET A 106 -7.54 -9.00 4.62
C MET A 106 -8.28 -9.63 3.44
N ASN A 107 -9.62 -9.64 3.47
CA ASN A 107 -10.43 -10.13 2.36
C ASN A 107 -10.22 -9.31 1.09
N GLN A 108 -10.12 -7.99 1.19
CA GLN A 108 -9.88 -7.12 0.06
C GLN A 108 -8.47 -7.31 -0.52
N THR A 109 -7.46 -7.47 0.34
CA THR A 109 -6.08 -7.76 -0.08
C THR A 109 -5.99 -9.05 -0.91
N GLN A 110 -6.80 -10.06 -0.58
CA GLN A 110 -6.88 -11.32 -1.33
C GLN A 110 -7.66 -11.21 -2.65
N LYS A 111 -8.65 -10.32 -2.71
CA LYS A 111 -9.47 -10.07 -3.91
C LYS A 111 -8.80 -9.15 -4.91
N SER A 112 -7.97 -8.21 -4.44
CA SER A 112 -7.18 -7.32 -5.27
C SER A 112 -6.41 -8.18 -6.26
N HIS A 113 -6.75 -8.07 -7.54
CA HIS A 113 -6.35 -9.01 -8.59
C HIS A 113 -4.86 -9.30 -8.46
N ILE A 114 -4.53 -10.54 -8.11
CA ILE A 114 -3.19 -11.07 -8.29
C ILE A 114 -3.01 -11.18 -9.80
N ASP A 115 -2.55 -10.09 -10.41
CA ASP A 115 -2.17 -10.07 -11.81
C ASP A 115 -0.68 -10.45 -11.94
N ASP A 116 -0.29 -10.92 -13.12
CA ASP A 116 1.11 -11.28 -13.40
C ASP A 116 2.06 -10.08 -13.19
N LYS A 117 1.55 -8.86 -13.33
CA LYS A 117 2.31 -7.63 -13.12
C LYS A 117 2.73 -7.47 -11.65
N LYS A 118 1.87 -7.77 -10.68
CA LYS A 118 2.19 -7.73 -9.25
C LYS A 118 3.30 -8.72 -8.91
N PHE A 119 3.24 -9.95 -9.41
CA PHE A 119 4.31 -10.92 -9.20
C PHE A 119 5.63 -10.48 -9.82
N TRP A 120 5.57 -9.88 -11.01
CA TRP A 120 6.77 -9.36 -11.68
C TRP A 120 7.43 -8.23 -10.87
N LEU A 121 6.64 -7.28 -10.35
CA LEU A 121 7.13 -6.20 -9.48
C LEU A 121 7.75 -6.75 -8.18
N LEU A 122 7.12 -7.74 -7.56
CA LEU A 122 7.66 -8.42 -6.37
C LEU A 122 8.99 -9.13 -6.69
N ALA A 123 9.08 -9.79 -7.85
CA ALA A 123 10.30 -10.45 -8.30
C ALA A 123 11.44 -9.44 -8.53
N GLU A 124 11.15 -8.31 -9.19
CA GLU A 124 12.11 -7.22 -9.40
C GLU A 124 12.61 -6.66 -8.06
N ARG A 125 11.69 -6.41 -7.12
CA ARG A 125 12.04 -5.92 -5.79
C ARG A 125 12.87 -6.93 -5.00
N ALA A 126 12.51 -8.21 -5.05
CA ALA A 126 13.25 -9.29 -4.42
C ALA A 126 14.67 -9.40 -5.01
N PHE A 127 14.80 -9.33 -6.34
CA PHE A 127 16.09 -9.33 -7.02
C PHE A 127 16.98 -8.18 -6.55
N TYR A 128 16.45 -6.95 -6.53
CA TYR A 128 17.18 -5.77 -6.04
C TYR A 128 17.64 -5.94 -4.58
N LEU A 129 16.77 -6.43 -3.69
CA LEU A 129 17.13 -6.66 -2.28
C LEU A 129 18.19 -7.75 -2.12
N ILE A 130 18.13 -8.82 -2.91
CA ILE A 130 19.14 -9.87 -2.94
C ILE A 130 20.47 -9.30 -3.44
N GLU A 131 20.47 -8.51 -4.51
CA GLU A 131 21.65 -7.84 -5.03
C GLU A 131 22.28 -6.94 -3.97
N GLN A 132 21.52 -6.03 -3.36
CA GLN A 132 22.00 -5.16 -2.29
C GLN A 132 22.62 -5.96 -1.13
N LYS A 133 21.99 -7.07 -0.74
CA LYS A 133 22.49 -7.94 0.33
C LYS A 133 23.80 -8.63 -0.06
N ARG A 134 23.91 -9.16 -1.28
CA ARG A 134 25.14 -9.80 -1.79
C ARG A 134 26.28 -8.80 -2.00
N MET A 135 25.95 -7.58 -2.41
CA MET A 135 26.90 -6.51 -2.69
C MET A 135 27.31 -5.72 -1.44
N LYS A 136 26.67 -5.95 -0.28
CA LYS A 136 26.89 -5.20 0.96
C LYS A 136 28.37 -5.14 1.39
N ASP A 137 29.09 -6.24 1.21
CA ASP A 137 30.50 -6.37 1.62
C ASP A 137 31.47 -6.09 0.45
N ILE A 138 30.96 -5.74 -0.73
CA ILE A 138 31.74 -5.51 -1.94
C ILE A 138 31.96 -4.01 -2.12
N SER A 139 33.20 -3.58 -1.84
CA SER A 139 33.63 -2.21 -2.10
C SER A 139 34.31 -2.07 -3.46
N LYS A 140 33.82 -1.13 -4.30
CA LYS A 140 34.45 -0.79 -5.59
C LYS A 140 35.91 -0.38 -5.44
N SER A 141 36.27 0.33 -4.36
CA SER A 141 37.65 0.75 -4.12
C SER A 141 38.56 -0.42 -3.74
N ALA A 142 38.04 -1.43 -3.03
CA ALA A 142 38.77 -2.66 -2.73
C ALA A 142 38.95 -3.51 -4.00
N LEU A 143 37.89 -3.69 -4.78
CA LEU A 143 37.95 -4.40 -6.07
C LEU A 143 38.97 -3.76 -7.02
N LYS A 144 38.98 -2.42 -7.14
CA LYS A 144 39.96 -1.71 -7.96
C LYS A 144 41.40 -2.04 -7.55
N LYS A 145 41.72 -1.99 -6.26
CA LYS A 145 43.06 -2.29 -5.74
C LYS A 145 43.47 -3.74 -6.02
N ASP A 146 42.53 -4.68 -5.89
CA ASP A 146 42.79 -6.09 -6.18
C ASP A 146 43.04 -6.32 -7.68
N ILE A 147 42.26 -5.67 -8.55
CA ILE A 147 42.43 -5.72 -10.00
C ILE A 147 43.78 -5.12 -10.41
N GLU A 148 44.17 -3.96 -9.88
CA GLU A 148 45.47 -3.33 -10.16
C GLU A 148 46.65 -4.27 -9.80
N LYS A 149 46.57 -4.95 -8.65
CA LYS A 149 47.58 -5.94 -8.23
C LYS A 149 47.64 -7.13 -9.19
N CYS A 150 46.50 -7.67 -9.61
CA CYS A 150 46.45 -8.78 -10.56
C CYS A 150 46.93 -8.36 -11.95
N TRP A 151 46.64 -7.14 -12.38
CA TRP A 151 47.10 -6.58 -13.65
C TRP A 151 48.63 -6.50 -13.74
N GLN A 152 49.27 -6.02 -12.67
CA GLN A 152 50.73 -5.89 -12.60
C GLN A 152 51.47 -7.25 -12.69
N ARG A 153 50.81 -8.37 -12.35
CA ARG A 153 51.39 -9.72 -12.42
C ARG A 153 51.42 -10.30 -13.84
N GLY A 154 50.75 -9.65 -14.81
CA GLY A 154 50.55 -10.18 -16.16
C GLY A 154 49.50 -11.30 -16.19
N ASN A 155 48.68 -11.37 -17.25
CA ASN A 155 47.53 -12.30 -17.42
C ASN A 155 46.26 -12.01 -16.61
N PHE A 156 45.91 -10.75 -16.37
CA PHE A 156 44.59 -10.44 -15.80
C PHE A 156 43.45 -10.85 -16.75
N ASN A 157 42.47 -11.56 -16.21
CA ASN A 157 41.21 -11.88 -16.87
C ASN A 157 40.05 -11.59 -15.90
N LEU A 158 39.15 -10.69 -16.29
CA LEU A 158 38.06 -10.23 -15.45
C LEU A 158 37.11 -11.37 -15.02
N TYR A 159 36.76 -12.27 -15.93
CA TYR A 159 35.84 -13.36 -15.64
C TYR A 159 36.46 -14.40 -14.70
N LYS A 160 37.75 -14.72 -14.85
CA LYS A 160 38.47 -15.55 -13.88
C LYS A 160 38.56 -14.89 -12.50
N PHE A 161 38.86 -13.59 -12.47
CA PHE A 161 38.94 -12.82 -11.23
C PHE A 161 37.61 -12.81 -10.45
N ILE A 162 36.47 -12.71 -11.15
CA ILE A 162 35.15 -12.75 -10.51
C ILE A 162 34.80 -14.16 -10.00
N LEU A 163 35.21 -15.23 -10.69
CA LEU A 163 34.97 -16.61 -10.23
C LEU A 163 35.71 -16.95 -8.92
N GLU A 164 36.78 -16.21 -8.59
CA GLU A 164 37.61 -16.42 -7.39
C GLU A 164 37.16 -15.57 -6.18
N LYS A 165 36.08 -14.79 -6.29
CA LYS A 165 35.54 -13.89 -5.26
C LYS A 165 34.13 -14.27 -4.85
#